data_AF-A0A5C6JPI9-F1
#
_entry.id   AF-A0A5C6JPI9-F1
#
_cell.length_a   1.000
_cell.length_b   1.000
_cell.length_c   1.000
_cell.angle_alpha   90.00
_cell.angle_beta   90.00
_cell.angle_gamma   90.00
#
_symmetry.space_group_name_H-M   'P 1'
#
loop_
_entity.id
_entity.type
_entity.pdbx_description
1 polymer ?
#
loop_
_entity_poly.entity_id
_entity_poly.type
_entity_poly.pdbx_seq_one_letter_code
_entity_poly.pdbx_strand_id
1 'polypeptide(L)'
;MVTGRSWLVGFGFRTPCGRLVRHFYVVDGMAGPEQAREAALERANDPGERAAHGNLRRDDGCVETRRMSRDLLGAWRLSVPSPCTA
;
A
#
# COMPACT_ATOMS: atom_id res chain seq x y z
N MET A 1 10.64 14.99 -16.50
CA MET A 1 10.37 14.49 -15.13
C MET A 1 9.11 13.64 -15.20
N VAL A 2 9.20 12.33 -14.94
CA VAL A 2 7.98 11.51 -14.82
C VAL A 2 7.33 11.90 -13.51
N THR A 3 6.22 12.63 -13.58
CA THR A 3 5.37 12.95 -12.43
C THR A 3 4.75 11.64 -11.93
N GLY A 4 5.48 10.92 -11.09
CA GLY A 4 5.01 9.67 -10.50
C GLY A 4 3.71 9.93 -9.74
N ARG A 5 2.59 9.49 -10.31
CA ARG A 5 1.28 9.34 -9.66
C ARG A 5 1.11 7.93 -9.08
N SER A 6 2.22 7.20 -8.99
CA SER A 6 2.30 5.85 -8.47
C SER A 6 2.62 5.90 -6.99
N TRP A 7 1.92 5.08 -6.21
CA TRP A 7 2.05 5.00 -4.77
C TRP A 7 2.14 3.55 -4.33
N LEU A 8 2.96 3.33 -3.31
CA LEU A 8 3.06 2.08 -2.58
C LEU A 8 2.29 2.23 -1.28
N VAL A 9 1.30 1.37 -1.05
CA VAL A 9 0.47 1.37 0.16
C VAL A 9 0.60 0.02 0.86
N GLY A 10 1.00 0.02 2.14
CA GLY A 10 1.20 -1.17 2.95
C GLY A 10 0.15 -1.30 4.04
N PHE A 11 -0.66 -2.37 4.00
CA PHE A 11 -1.62 -2.72 5.04
C PHE A 11 -1.11 -3.86 5.91
N GLY A 12 -1.35 -3.76 7.22
CA GLY A 12 -1.10 -4.86 8.16
C GLY A 12 -2.23 -5.89 8.14
N PHE A 13 -1.87 -7.16 8.23
CA PHE A 13 -2.78 -8.29 8.36
C PHE A 13 -2.28 -9.23 9.44
N ARG A 14 -3.21 -9.82 10.20
CA ARG A 14 -2.88 -10.86 11.18
C ARG A 14 -3.15 -12.23 10.61
N THR A 15 -2.13 -13.06 10.67
CA THR A 15 -2.23 -14.50 10.42
C THR A 15 -3.02 -15.19 11.53
N PRO A 16 -3.54 -16.41 11.30
CA PRO A 16 -4.24 -17.17 12.33
C PRO A 16 -3.41 -17.43 13.59
N CYS A 17 -2.07 -17.51 13.47
CA CYS A 17 -1.16 -17.65 14.59
C CYS A 17 -0.80 -16.31 15.27
N GLY A 18 -1.46 -15.22 14.90
CA GLY A 18 -1.31 -13.89 15.51
C GLY A 18 -0.12 -13.07 14.99
N ARG A 19 0.68 -13.59 14.05
CA ARG A 19 1.80 -12.85 13.44
C ARG A 19 1.28 -11.78 12.50
N LEU A 20 1.83 -10.57 12.63
CA LEU A 20 1.59 -9.45 11.72
C LEU A 20 2.40 -9.65 10.43
N VAL A 21 1.72 -9.58 9.29
CA VAL A 21 2.30 -9.53 7.95
C VAL A 21 1.85 -8.25 7.25
N ARG A 22 2.64 -7.74 6.32
CA ARG A 22 2.32 -6.51 5.58
C ARG A 22 2.17 -6.84 4.10
N HIS A 23 1.02 -6.51 3.52
CA HIS A 23 0.82 -6.61 2.07
C HIS A 23 0.95 -5.22 1.46
N PHE A 24 1.71 -5.14 0.38
CA PHE A 24 1.97 -3.90 -0.33
C PHE A 24 1.24 -3.88 -1.66
N TYR A 25 0.55 -2.77 -1.92
CA TYR A 25 -0.21 -2.52 -3.12
C TYR A 25 0.41 -1.35 -3.86
N VAL A 26 0.66 -1.53 -5.16
CA VAL A 26 1.02 -0.43 -6.05
C VAL A 26 -0.25 0.09 -6.71
N VAL A 27 -0.49 1.40 -6.59
CA VAL A 27 -1.62 2.08 -7.22
C VAL A 27 -1.11 3.23 -8.06
N ASP A 28 -1.61 3.33 -9.28
CA ASP A 28 -1.20 4.34 -10.26
C ASP A 28 -2.28 5.42 -10.43
N GLY A 29 -1.88 6.58 -10.94
CA GLY A 29 -2.80 7.66 -11.31
C GLY A 29 -3.28 8.54 -10.15
N MET A 30 -2.87 8.28 -8.91
CA MET A 30 -3.37 8.96 -7.72
C MET A 30 -2.64 10.28 -7.45
N ALA A 31 -3.42 11.34 -7.22
CA ALA A 31 -2.88 12.68 -7.01
C ALA A 31 -2.27 12.86 -5.61
N GLY A 32 -2.74 12.09 -4.62
CA GLY A 32 -2.33 12.22 -3.23
C GLY A 32 -2.40 10.91 -2.44
N PRO A 33 -1.83 10.90 -1.22
CA PRO A 33 -1.70 9.71 -0.39
C PRO A 33 -3.04 9.15 0.07
N GLU A 34 -4.04 10.00 0.39
CA GLU A 34 -5.36 9.54 0.83
C GLU A 34 -6.12 8.79 -0.29
N GLN A 35 -6.11 9.34 -1.52
CA GLN A 35 -6.69 8.67 -2.69
C GLN A 35 -5.99 7.34 -3.00
N ALA A 36 -4.66 7.31 -2.86
CA ALA A 36 -3.89 6.07 -3.01
C ALA A 36 -4.27 5.04 -1.94
N ARG A 37 -4.46 5.47 -0.69
CA ARG A 37 -4.88 4.60 0.41
C ARG A 37 -6.27 4.03 0.16
N GLU A 38 -7.21 4.85 -0.28
CA GLU A 38 -8.58 4.42 -0.61
C GLU A 38 -8.58 3.41 -1.75
N ALA A 39 -7.91 3.69 -2.86
CA ALA A 39 -7.84 2.76 -3.99
C ALA A 39 -7.14 1.43 -3.63
N ALA A 40 -6.08 1.50 -2.81
CA ALA A 40 -5.42 0.29 -2.32
C ALA A 40 -6.32 -0.49 -1.35
N LEU A 41 -7.14 0.22 -0.56
CA LEU A 41 -8.08 -0.38 0.37
C LEU A 41 -9.22 -1.09 -0.37
N GLU A 42 -9.79 -0.46 -1.39
CA GLU A 42 -10.78 -1.09 -2.25
C GLU A 42 -10.26 -2.41 -2.81
N ARG A 43 -9.02 -2.40 -3.35
CA ARG A 43 -8.38 -3.62 -3.84
C ARG A 43 -8.15 -4.65 -2.74
N ALA A 44 -7.67 -4.25 -1.57
CA ALA A 44 -7.45 -5.17 -0.44
C ALA A 44 -8.76 -5.78 0.10
N ASN A 45 -9.91 -5.14 -0.15
CA ASN A 45 -11.22 -5.64 0.23
C ASN A 45 -11.92 -6.43 -0.88
N ASP A 46 -11.39 -6.45 -2.09
CA ASP A 46 -11.93 -7.26 -3.19
C ASP A 46 -12.00 -8.74 -2.77
N PRO A 47 -13.14 -9.43 -2.96
CA PRO A 47 -13.28 -10.83 -2.54
C PRO A 47 -12.24 -11.78 -3.14
N GLY A 48 -11.82 -11.54 -4.39
CA GLY A 48 -10.80 -12.34 -5.07
C GLY A 48 -9.41 -12.12 -4.47
N GLU A 49 -9.05 -10.87 -4.23
CA GLU A 49 -7.80 -10.51 -3.56
C GLU A 49 -7.76 -11.09 -2.14
N ARG A 50 -8.84 -10.93 -1.37
CA ARG A 50 -8.95 -11.50 -0.02
C ARG A 50 -8.82 -13.02 -0.04
N ALA A 51 -9.44 -13.71 -0.99
CA ALA A 51 -9.32 -15.15 -1.11
C ALA A 51 -7.88 -15.58 -1.44
N ALA A 52 -7.20 -14.88 -2.35
CA ALA A 52 -5.80 -15.14 -2.70
C ALA A 52 -4.86 -14.98 -1.50
N HIS A 53 -5.18 -14.06 -0.60
CA HIS A 53 -4.44 -13.81 0.64
C HIS A 53 -4.97 -14.59 1.84
N GLY A 54 -5.78 -15.64 1.65
CA GLY A 54 -6.24 -16.50 2.75
C GLY A 54 -7.22 -15.85 3.72
N ASN A 55 -7.92 -14.79 3.27
CA ASN A 55 -8.92 -14.04 4.03
C ASN A 55 -8.41 -13.51 5.37
N LEU A 56 -7.13 -13.14 5.43
CA LEU A 56 -6.52 -12.63 6.65
C LEU A 56 -7.28 -11.40 7.19
N ARG A 57 -7.39 -11.32 8.51
CA ARG A 57 -7.95 -10.16 9.18
C ARG A 57 -6.97 -9.00 9.05
N ARG A 58 -7.44 -7.87 8.53
CA ARG A 58 -6.67 -6.62 8.51
C ARG A 58 -6.47 -6.12 9.94
N ASP A 59 -5.26 -5.66 10.23
CA ASP A 59 -4.89 -4.98 11.46
C ASP A 59 -5.19 -3.48 11.29
N ASP A 60 -5.80 -2.85 12.29
CA ASP A 60 -6.14 -1.42 12.25
C ASP A 60 -4.93 -0.52 12.60
N GLY A 61 -3.72 -1.08 12.66
CA GLY A 61 -2.49 -0.34 12.84
C GLY A 61 -2.11 0.54 11.65
N CYS A 62 -0.94 1.16 11.77
CA CYS A 62 -0.46 2.13 10.79
C CYS A 62 -0.39 1.59 9.36
N VAL A 63 -0.95 2.38 8.43
CA VAL A 63 -0.84 2.18 6.98
C VAL A 63 0.38 2.93 6.45
N GLU A 64 1.31 2.19 5.85
CA GLU A 64 2.46 2.80 5.17
C GLU A 64 2.01 3.34 3.82
N THR A 65 2.26 4.62 3.53
CA THR A 65 1.94 5.20 2.21
C THR A 65 3.16 5.97 1.70
N ARG A 66 3.68 5.57 0.54
CA ARG A 66 4.92 6.14 -0.01
C ARG A 66 4.75 6.45 -1.48
N ARG A 67 5.22 7.62 -1.89
CA ARG A 67 5.21 8.02 -3.28
C ARG A 67 6.31 7.26 -4.01
N MET A 68 5.97 6.71 -5.17
CA MET A 68 6.93 6.10 -6.08
C MET A 68 7.31 7.12 -7.15
N SER A 69 8.59 7.28 -7.38
CA SER A 69 9.13 8.07 -8.50
C SER A 69 10.13 7.24 -9.28
N ARG A 70 10.25 7.50 -10.57
CA ARG A 70 11.24 6.86 -11.43
C ARG A 70 12.33 7.88 -11.74
N ASP A 71 13.58 7.54 -11.45
CA ASP A 71 14.70 8.41 -11.79
C ASP A 71 15.02 8.34 -13.30
N LEU A 72 15.97 9.18 -13.74
CA LEU A 72 16.34 9.28 -15.15
C LEU A 72 16.97 8.00 -15.72
N LEU A 73 17.46 7.11 -14.85
CA LEU A 73 18.00 5.81 -15.24
C LEU A 73 16.93 4.71 -15.26
N GLY A 74 15.68 5.06 -14.93
CA GLY A 74 14.57 4.12 -14.90
C GLY A 74 14.46 3.35 -13.60
N ALA A 75 15.24 3.67 -12.56
CA ALA A 75 15.14 3.03 -11.26
C ALA A 75 14.00 3.63 -10.42
N TRP A 76 13.28 2.77 -9.70
CA TRP A 76 12.22 3.21 -8.79
C TRP A 76 12.79 3.67 -7.47
N ARG A 77 12.32 4.82 -6.99
CA ARG A 77 12.62 5.39 -5.67
C ARG A 77 11.33 5.57 -4.88
N LEU A 78 11.42 5.30 -3.59
CA LEU A 78 10.35 5.53 -2.64
C LEU A 78 10.65 6.81 -1.86
N SER A 79 9.62 7.63 -1.64
CA SER A 79 9.73 8.71 -0.66
C SER A 79 10.06 8.14 0.72
N VAL A 80 10.56 9.00 1.62
CA VAL A 80 10.67 8.67 3.05
C VAL A 80 9.29 8.19 3.53
N PRO A 81 9.19 7.16 4.40
CA PRO A 81 7.90 6.74 4.91
C PRO A 81 7.26 7.92 5.63
N SER A 82 6.01 8.23 5.31
CA SER A 82 5.25 9.16 6.13
C SER A 82 5.17 8.59 7.55
N PRO A 83 5.44 9.38 8.60
CA PRO A 83 5.31 8.91 9.96
C PRO A 83 3.88 8.42 10.21
N CYS A 84 3.78 7.30 10.90
CA CYS A 84 2.53 6.67 11.28
C CYS A 84 1.75 7.56 12.25
N THR A 85 0.63 8.13 11.83
CA THR A 85 -0.38 8.63 12.76
C THR A 85 -1.32 7.47 13.08
N ALA A 86 -1.31 7.03 14.34
CA ALA A 86 -2.25 6.03 14.86
C ALA A 86 -3.62 6.67 15.13
#